data_AF-A0A3N5P9M7-F1
#
_entry.id   AF-A0A3N5P9M7-F1
#
_cell.length_a   1.000
_cell.length_b   1.000
_cell.length_c   1.000
_cell.angle_alpha   90.00
_cell.angle_beta   90.00
_cell.angle_gamma   90.00
#
_symmetry.space_group_name_H-M   'P 1'
#
loop_
_entity.id
_entity.type
_entity.pdbx_description
1 polymer ?
#
loop_
_entity_poly.entity_id
_entity_poly.type
_entity_poly.pdbx_seq_one_letter_code
_entity_poly.pdbx_strand_id
1 'polypeptide(L)'
;MTDFLPWRIVHVSVRERLPDLDAETGLGGLFVVFWCDSIPVGELWLPAPLLPVSSSNLAATVPPLIAGAVGDRLLTGFRVPPLVESRKQTPQEPPVLSSVLQLDRPLESCSRVAVPSQSRERDAIDLSVSVVVCTRNRPENLEKCLSSIRGLSPPPSEIVVVDNDPLSGLTQAVTNAFPEIRYVPEPRPGLSVARNTAVRTCRGAIIAFTDDDVEVHAGWIGAIRRVFHDPEVIAATGLVLPAELATRAQYAFQRDGLGWQWGYRALDFDGNFFRSTKNVGVPVWRLGAGANMAFRREAFERVGFFDERLGAGASGCSEDSELWYRLLAEGHRCRYEPAAVVFHAHRPDWKGLSDQTYSYMRGHVAALLFQFDHSGHWGNIYRAFLALPFHFMKLAFRSLKRTVGKWILDSGQEQLSLPLADQIRGAVAGYAYYFQCRFAPSGVGRNDGA
;
A
#
# COMPACT_ATOMS: atom_id res chain seq x y z
N MET A 1 0.80 -33.63 -0.69
CA MET A 1 1.12 -32.19 -0.75
C MET A 1 1.43 -31.91 -2.21
N THR A 2 0.60 -31.14 -2.90
CA THR A 2 0.96 -30.65 -4.23
C THR A 2 2.12 -29.67 -4.07
N ASP A 3 3.26 -29.98 -4.66
CA ASP A 3 4.42 -29.10 -4.65
C ASP A 3 4.01 -27.77 -5.30
N PHE A 4 4.01 -26.70 -4.52
CA PHE A 4 3.75 -25.37 -5.04
C PHE A 4 4.90 -24.99 -5.98
N LEU A 5 4.56 -24.59 -7.20
CA LEU A 5 5.55 -24.09 -8.16
C LEU A 5 5.64 -22.56 -8.08
N PRO A 6 6.85 -21.98 -8.05
CA PRO A 6 7.07 -20.54 -8.02
C PRO A 6 6.47 -19.84 -9.23
N TRP A 7 6.14 -18.56 -9.08
CA TRP A 7 5.67 -17.69 -10.15
C TRP A 7 6.74 -16.67 -10.49
N ARG A 8 6.91 -16.38 -11.78
CA ARG A 8 7.83 -15.34 -12.24
C ARG A 8 7.08 -14.04 -12.50
N ILE A 9 7.63 -12.93 -12.03
CA ILE A 9 7.14 -11.60 -12.32
C ILE A 9 7.75 -11.13 -13.64
N VAL A 10 6.93 -10.67 -14.57
CA VAL A 10 7.36 -10.20 -15.90
C VAL A 10 6.89 -8.76 -16.10
N HIS A 11 7.82 -7.87 -16.40
CA HIS A 11 7.53 -6.46 -16.68
C HIS A 11 7.48 -6.25 -18.19
N VAL A 12 6.34 -5.79 -18.71
CA VAL A 12 6.12 -5.60 -20.16
C VAL A 12 5.81 -4.14 -20.45
N SER A 13 6.58 -3.53 -21.36
CA SER A 13 6.29 -2.21 -21.91
C SER A 13 5.15 -2.30 -22.93
N VAL A 14 4.10 -1.49 -22.76
CA VAL A 14 3.01 -1.35 -23.75
C VAL A 14 3.33 -0.34 -24.85
N ARG A 15 4.50 0.32 -24.79
CA ARG A 15 5.01 1.21 -25.86
C ARG A 15 5.74 0.44 -26.95
N GLU A 16 6.25 -0.72 -26.61
CA GLU A 16 6.97 -1.60 -27.51
C GLU A 16 6.02 -2.67 -28.06
N ARG A 17 6.50 -3.44 -29.03
CA ARG A 17 5.77 -4.62 -29.49
C ARG A 17 5.66 -5.60 -28.33
N LEU A 18 4.43 -6.00 -28.00
CA LEU A 18 4.18 -6.99 -26.94
C LEU A 18 4.96 -8.29 -27.26
N PRO A 19 5.64 -8.88 -26.26
CA PRO A 19 6.42 -10.10 -26.45
C PRO A 19 5.50 -11.32 -26.58
N ASP A 20 6.01 -12.42 -27.12
CA ASP A 20 5.42 -13.74 -26.89
C ASP A 20 5.79 -14.18 -25.45
N LEU A 21 4.84 -14.78 -24.73
CA LEU A 21 5.05 -15.25 -23.37
C LEU A 21 5.03 -16.77 -23.36
N ASP A 22 6.20 -17.37 -23.19
CA ASP A 22 6.37 -18.82 -23.22
C ASP A 22 6.11 -19.47 -21.85
N ALA A 23 5.79 -20.76 -21.90
CA ALA A 23 5.76 -21.59 -20.70
C ALA A 23 7.20 -21.91 -20.27
N GLU A 24 7.46 -21.84 -18.96
CA GLU A 24 8.74 -22.21 -18.38
C GLU A 24 8.61 -23.44 -17.48
N THR A 25 9.50 -24.40 -17.70
CA THR A 25 9.57 -25.61 -16.88
C THR A 25 9.86 -25.25 -15.42
N GLY A 26 9.03 -25.77 -14.51
CA GLY A 26 9.19 -25.54 -13.07
C GLY A 26 8.49 -24.30 -12.51
N LEU A 27 7.77 -23.52 -13.34
CA LEU A 27 6.94 -22.41 -12.88
C LEU A 27 5.45 -22.77 -12.80
N GLY A 28 4.75 -22.18 -11.83
CA GLY A 28 3.30 -22.25 -11.71
C GLY A 28 2.56 -21.28 -12.63
N GLY A 29 3.24 -20.24 -13.12
CA GLY A 29 2.71 -19.24 -14.03
C GLY A 29 3.54 -17.95 -14.06
N LEU A 30 3.05 -16.97 -14.82
CA LEU A 30 3.60 -15.62 -14.92
C LEU A 30 2.65 -14.59 -14.28
N PHE A 31 3.21 -13.69 -13.49
CA PHE A 31 2.55 -12.46 -13.05
C PHE A 31 3.08 -11.31 -13.88
N VAL A 32 2.30 -10.85 -14.85
CA VAL A 32 2.71 -9.83 -15.81
C VAL A 32 2.24 -8.47 -15.32
N VAL A 33 3.15 -7.50 -15.22
CA VAL A 33 2.84 -6.09 -14.94
C VAL A 33 3.10 -5.28 -16.21
N PHE A 34 2.10 -4.52 -16.66
CA PHE A 34 2.19 -3.70 -17.85
C PHE A 34 2.59 -2.27 -17.50
N TRP A 35 3.52 -1.72 -18.28
CA TRP A 35 4.11 -0.41 -18.05
C TRP A 35 3.97 0.48 -19.28
N CYS A 36 3.55 1.72 -19.06
CA CYS A 36 3.72 2.81 -20.01
C CYS A 36 4.85 3.70 -19.49
N ASP A 37 6.05 3.53 -20.06
CA ASP A 37 7.30 4.09 -19.51
C ASP A 37 7.51 3.69 -18.05
N SER A 38 7.62 4.65 -17.13
CA SER A 38 7.81 4.43 -15.70
C SER A 38 6.50 4.27 -14.92
N ILE A 39 5.36 4.14 -15.61
CA ILE A 39 4.02 4.15 -14.99
C ILE A 39 3.38 2.77 -15.18
N PRO A 40 2.99 2.07 -14.11
CA PRO A 40 2.28 0.82 -14.25
C PRO A 40 0.81 1.09 -14.62
N VAL A 41 0.30 0.34 -15.60
CA VAL A 41 -1.02 0.56 -16.21
C VAL A 41 -1.94 -0.66 -16.13
N GLY A 42 -1.44 -1.80 -15.68
CA GLY A 42 -2.25 -3.00 -15.50
C GLY A 42 -1.44 -4.22 -15.07
N GLU A 43 -2.15 -5.30 -14.77
CA GLU A 43 -1.56 -6.62 -14.53
C GLU A 43 -2.35 -7.74 -15.17
N LEU A 44 -1.70 -8.89 -15.32
CA LEU A 44 -2.30 -10.11 -15.81
C LEU A 44 -1.66 -11.33 -15.14
N TRP A 45 -2.50 -12.24 -14.65
CA TRP A 45 -2.08 -13.52 -14.08
C TRP A 45 -2.25 -14.61 -15.13
N LEU A 46 -1.15 -15.25 -15.52
CA LEU A 46 -1.13 -16.32 -16.52
C LEU A 46 -0.64 -17.62 -15.88
N PRO A 47 -1.54 -18.48 -15.39
CA PRO A 47 -1.19 -19.84 -14.96
C PRO A 47 -0.48 -20.61 -16.08
N ALA A 48 0.43 -21.52 -15.73
CA ALA A 48 1.16 -22.34 -16.69
C ALA A 48 0.28 -23.03 -17.77
N PRO A 49 -0.92 -23.56 -17.46
CA PRO A 49 -1.81 -24.14 -18.49
C PRO A 49 -2.33 -23.17 -19.55
N LEU A 50 -2.23 -21.85 -19.33
CA LEU A 50 -2.61 -20.83 -20.30
C LEU A 50 -1.44 -20.36 -21.17
N LEU A 51 -0.23 -20.91 -20.97
CA LEU A 51 0.97 -20.58 -21.73
C LEU A 51 1.27 -21.66 -22.79
N PRO A 52 1.89 -21.33 -23.94
CA PRO A 52 2.34 -19.99 -24.33
C PRO A 52 1.19 -19.07 -24.79
N VAL A 53 1.37 -17.75 -24.63
CA VAL A 53 0.47 -16.73 -25.17
C VAL A 53 1.21 -15.90 -26.20
N SER A 54 0.69 -15.86 -27.43
CA SER A 54 1.27 -15.04 -28.49
C SER A 54 1.04 -13.55 -28.26
N SER A 55 1.94 -12.74 -28.80
CA SER A 55 1.86 -11.27 -28.89
C SER A 55 0.52 -10.80 -29.47
N SER A 56 -0.05 -11.52 -30.44
CA SER A 56 -1.38 -11.22 -31.01
C SER A 56 -2.52 -11.45 -30.02
N ASN A 57 -2.46 -12.51 -29.21
CA ASN A 57 -3.47 -12.78 -28.18
C ASN A 57 -3.36 -11.78 -27.03
N LEU A 58 -2.13 -11.39 -26.66
CA LEU A 58 -1.93 -10.29 -25.71
C LEU A 58 -2.48 -8.98 -26.25
N ALA A 59 -2.25 -8.66 -27.52
CA ALA A 59 -2.78 -7.44 -28.14
C ALA A 59 -4.32 -7.37 -28.10
N ALA A 60 -5.01 -8.51 -28.10
CA ALA A 60 -6.46 -8.57 -27.93
C ALA A 60 -6.90 -8.45 -26.46
N THR A 61 -6.09 -8.91 -25.51
CA THR A 61 -6.45 -9.01 -24.08
C THR A 61 -6.03 -7.80 -23.25
N VAL A 62 -4.90 -7.17 -23.61
CA VAL A 62 -4.29 -6.05 -22.86
C VAL A 62 -5.10 -4.75 -22.91
N PRO A 63 -5.65 -4.30 -24.07
CA PRO A 63 -6.36 -3.02 -24.14
C PRO A 63 -7.46 -2.83 -23.09
N PRO A 64 -8.41 -3.75 -22.88
CA PRO A 64 -9.44 -3.56 -21.84
C PRO A 64 -8.87 -3.57 -20.41
N LEU A 65 -7.74 -4.24 -20.17
CA LEU A 65 -7.09 -4.28 -18.85
C LEU A 65 -6.46 -2.93 -18.49
N ILE A 66 -5.86 -2.25 -19.47
CA ILE A 66 -5.13 -0.99 -19.24
C ILE A 66 -5.97 0.26 -19.52
N ALA A 67 -7.12 0.13 -20.21
CA ALA A 67 -7.93 1.24 -20.67
C ALA A 67 -8.32 2.22 -19.55
N GLY A 68 -8.68 1.73 -18.36
CA GLY A 68 -9.03 2.58 -17.23
C GLY A 68 -7.85 3.43 -16.73
N ALA A 69 -6.67 2.81 -16.59
CA ALA A 69 -5.45 3.47 -16.14
C ALA A 69 -4.89 4.46 -17.18
N VAL A 70 -5.01 4.11 -18.46
CA VAL A 70 -4.61 4.95 -19.60
C VAL A 70 -5.59 6.13 -19.75
N GLY A 71 -6.89 5.87 -19.70
CA GLY A 71 -7.94 6.88 -19.85
C GLY A 71 -7.90 7.97 -18.78
N ASP A 72 -7.72 7.61 -17.51
CA ASP A 72 -7.58 8.57 -16.39
C ASP A 72 -6.46 9.58 -16.60
N ARG A 73 -5.38 9.17 -17.27
CA ARG A 73 -4.21 10.01 -17.51
C ARG A 73 -4.35 10.86 -18.76
N LEU A 74 -5.13 10.43 -19.74
CA LEU A 74 -5.27 11.14 -21.01
C LEU A 74 -6.40 12.16 -21.03
N LEU A 75 -7.47 11.90 -20.28
CA LEU A 75 -8.71 12.66 -20.39
C LEU A 75 -8.89 13.52 -19.14
N THR A 76 -8.59 14.81 -19.28
CA THR A 76 -8.84 15.81 -18.23
C THR A 76 -10.32 15.84 -17.87
N GLY A 77 -10.66 15.64 -16.59
CA GLY A 77 -12.04 15.63 -16.09
C GLY A 77 -12.68 14.25 -15.94
N PHE A 78 -12.01 13.18 -16.39
CA PHE A 78 -12.44 11.82 -16.09
C PHE A 78 -11.99 11.43 -14.67
N ARG A 79 -12.93 11.39 -13.72
CA ARG A 79 -12.71 10.89 -12.35
C ARG A 79 -13.67 9.74 -12.11
N VAL A 80 -13.17 8.53 -11.89
CA VAL A 80 -14.03 7.47 -11.34
C VAL A 80 -14.09 7.64 -9.83
N PRO A 81 -15.28 7.55 -9.23
CA PRO A 81 -15.43 7.60 -7.79
C PRO A 81 -14.51 6.56 -7.11
N PRO A 82 -13.98 6.85 -5.91
CA PRO A 82 -13.22 5.87 -5.15
C PRO A 82 -14.03 4.57 -5.04
N LEU A 83 -13.32 3.44 -5.12
CA LEU A 83 -13.89 2.09 -5.01
C LEU A 83 -14.58 1.94 -3.65
N VAL A 84 -15.85 2.33 -3.57
CA VAL A 84 -16.79 1.86 -2.56
C VAL A 84 -17.36 0.57 -3.11
N GLU A 85 -17.27 -0.52 -2.36
CA GLU A 85 -17.87 -1.81 -2.73
C GLU A 85 -19.41 -1.69 -2.69
N SER A 86 -19.98 -0.97 -3.64
CA SER A 86 -21.36 -1.18 -4.04
C SER A 86 -21.34 -2.17 -5.19
N ARG A 87 -21.76 -3.41 -4.92
CA ARG A 87 -22.12 -4.43 -5.93
C ARG A 87 -23.23 -3.98 -6.91
N LYS A 88 -23.63 -2.71 -6.87
CA LYS A 88 -24.63 -2.07 -7.72
C LYS A 88 -24.20 -0.64 -8.05
N GLN A 89 -23.13 -0.47 -8.80
CA GLN A 89 -22.94 0.78 -9.55
C GLN A 89 -23.33 0.53 -10.99
N THR A 90 -24.20 1.39 -11.50
CA THR A 90 -24.48 1.51 -12.93
C THR A 90 -23.15 1.85 -13.64
N PRO A 91 -22.78 1.18 -14.75
CA PRO A 91 -21.64 1.58 -15.54
C PRO A 91 -21.78 3.07 -15.90
N GLN A 92 -20.84 3.92 -15.48
CA GLN A 92 -20.79 5.28 -16.00
C GLN A 92 -20.24 5.23 -17.42
N GLU A 93 -20.80 6.10 -18.26
CA GLU A 93 -20.57 6.08 -19.70
C GLU A 93 -19.09 6.25 -20.04
N PRO A 94 -18.56 5.45 -20.98
CA PRO A 94 -17.20 5.62 -21.46
C PRO A 94 -17.03 7.04 -22.01
N PRO A 95 -15.80 7.58 -21.99
CA PRO A 95 -15.53 8.90 -22.57
C PRO A 95 -16.06 8.96 -24.01
N VAL A 96 -16.57 10.14 -24.39
CA VAL A 96 -17.12 10.36 -25.73
C VAL A 96 -16.06 9.98 -26.75
N LEU A 97 -16.40 9.06 -27.66
CA LEU A 97 -15.47 8.47 -28.64
C LEU A 97 -14.71 9.56 -29.43
N SER A 98 -15.35 10.70 -29.70
CA SER A 98 -14.74 11.86 -30.35
C SER A 98 -13.51 12.38 -29.60
N SER A 99 -13.54 12.42 -28.26
CA SER A 99 -12.42 12.89 -27.45
C SER A 99 -11.21 11.94 -27.52
N VAL A 100 -11.47 10.63 -27.64
CA VAL A 100 -10.41 9.61 -27.80
C VAL A 100 -9.82 9.66 -29.22
N LEU A 101 -10.66 9.84 -30.24
CA LEU A 101 -10.24 9.95 -31.64
C LEU A 101 -9.44 11.22 -31.94
N GLN A 102 -9.58 12.27 -31.12
CA GLN A 102 -8.81 13.52 -31.22
C GLN A 102 -7.41 13.43 -30.58
N LEU A 103 -7.10 12.37 -29.84
CA LEU A 103 -5.78 12.20 -29.24
C LEU A 103 -4.78 11.68 -30.28
N ASP A 104 -3.91 12.56 -30.76
CA ASP A 104 -2.74 12.15 -31.53
C ASP A 104 -1.78 11.36 -30.62
N ARG A 105 -1.61 10.07 -30.91
CA ARG A 105 -0.73 9.12 -30.17
C ARG A 105 -0.99 9.08 -28.65
N PRO A 106 -2.13 8.49 -28.22
CA PRO A 106 -2.56 8.50 -26.83
C PRO A 106 -1.52 7.93 -25.85
N LEU A 107 -0.84 6.83 -26.18
CA LEU A 107 0.17 6.25 -25.27
C LEU A 107 1.39 7.16 -25.04
N GLU A 108 1.81 7.94 -26.04
CA GLU A 108 2.87 8.93 -25.84
C GLU A 108 2.39 10.05 -24.90
N SER A 109 1.12 10.44 -25.02
CA SER A 109 0.52 11.47 -24.15
C SER A 109 0.37 11.00 -22.71
N CYS A 110 0.15 9.70 -22.43
CA CYS A 110 0.09 9.16 -21.07
C CYS A 110 1.36 9.44 -20.27
N SER A 111 2.51 9.39 -20.95
CA SER A 111 3.83 9.68 -20.39
C SER A 111 4.07 11.17 -20.17
N ARG A 112 3.42 12.01 -20.99
CA ARG A 112 3.60 13.47 -21.06
C ARG A 112 2.60 14.27 -20.26
N VAL A 113 1.52 13.69 -19.73
CA VAL A 113 0.62 14.37 -18.77
C VAL A 113 1.36 14.72 -17.44
N ALA A 114 2.67 14.46 -17.38
CA ALA A 114 3.61 15.21 -16.57
C ALA A 114 3.50 16.74 -16.80
N VAL A 115 3.00 17.40 -15.75
CA VAL A 115 3.06 18.85 -15.48
C VAL A 115 2.22 19.70 -16.45
N PRO A 116 1.16 20.37 -15.97
CA PRO A 116 0.62 21.53 -16.67
C PRO A 116 1.76 22.54 -16.84
N SER A 117 2.33 22.60 -18.05
CA SER A 117 3.32 23.60 -18.38
C SER A 117 2.60 24.95 -18.53
N GLN A 118 3.10 25.93 -17.77
CA GLN A 118 2.87 27.37 -17.85
C GLN A 118 1.57 27.93 -17.24
N SER A 119 1.66 28.60 -16.10
CA SER A 119 2.15 30.00 -16.02
C SER A 119 1.78 30.66 -14.68
N ARG A 120 2.67 31.57 -14.27
CA ARG A 120 2.60 32.59 -13.20
C ARG A 120 2.93 32.13 -11.79
N GLU A 121 4.14 32.52 -11.37
CA GLU A 121 4.49 33.07 -10.05
C GLU A 121 3.51 32.73 -8.92
N ARG A 122 3.42 31.44 -8.60
CA ARG A 122 3.14 31.01 -7.23
C ARG A 122 4.51 30.79 -6.63
N ASP A 123 4.74 31.30 -5.42
CA ASP A 123 5.94 30.99 -4.63
C ASP A 123 6.27 29.51 -4.84
N ALA A 124 7.50 29.22 -5.29
CA ALA A 124 7.87 27.87 -5.71
C ALA A 124 7.53 26.89 -4.58
N ILE A 125 6.52 26.04 -4.78
CA ILE A 125 6.07 25.09 -3.77
C ILE A 125 7.29 24.22 -3.42
N ASP A 126 7.69 24.22 -2.15
CA ASP A 126 8.78 23.37 -1.71
C ASP A 126 8.33 21.90 -1.79
N LEU A 127 8.99 21.16 -2.69
CA LEU A 127 8.77 19.73 -2.93
C LEU A 127 10.00 18.91 -2.52
N SER A 128 10.78 19.41 -1.55
CA SER A 128 11.85 18.65 -0.92
C SER A 128 11.29 17.42 -0.22
N VAL A 129 11.91 16.26 -0.47
CA VAL A 129 11.42 14.95 0.03
C VAL A 129 12.47 14.35 0.94
N SER A 130 12.11 14.10 2.20
CA SER A 130 12.86 13.25 3.12
C SER A 130 12.38 11.81 2.95
N VAL A 131 13.27 10.91 2.54
CA VAL A 131 12.98 9.46 2.52
C VAL A 131 13.35 8.89 3.87
N VAL A 132 12.41 8.18 4.50
CA VAL A 132 12.55 7.59 5.83
C VAL A 132 12.43 6.07 5.74
N VAL A 133 13.42 5.38 6.31
CA VAL A 133 13.38 3.94 6.56
C VAL A 133 13.50 3.72 8.06
N CYS A 134 12.48 3.12 8.68
CA CYS A 134 12.53 2.70 10.09
C CYS A 134 12.84 1.20 10.12
N THR A 135 13.87 0.80 10.85
CA THR A 135 14.34 -0.58 10.85
C THR A 135 14.72 -1.06 12.24
N ARG A 136 14.68 -2.38 12.43
CA ARG A 136 15.07 -3.04 13.68
C ARG A 136 15.63 -4.43 13.39
N ASN A 137 16.94 -4.61 13.58
CA ASN A 137 17.62 -5.92 13.49
C ASN A 137 17.39 -6.65 12.15
N ARG A 138 17.41 -5.93 11.02
CA ARG A 138 17.21 -6.47 9.67
C ARG A 138 18.26 -5.97 8.66
N PRO A 139 19.55 -6.23 8.89
CA PRO A 139 20.62 -5.63 8.11
C PRO A 139 20.55 -5.99 6.61
N GLU A 140 20.23 -7.23 6.23
CA GLU A 140 20.22 -7.63 4.82
C GLU A 140 19.08 -6.98 4.01
N ASN A 141 17.89 -6.85 4.62
CA ASN A 141 16.76 -6.17 3.99
C ASN A 141 17.05 -4.68 3.85
N LEU A 142 17.56 -4.07 4.92
CA LEU A 142 17.95 -2.66 4.92
C LEU A 142 18.98 -2.35 3.82
N GLU A 143 20.01 -3.18 3.65
CA GLU A 143 21.03 -2.96 2.60
C GLU A 143 20.42 -2.97 1.19
N LYS A 144 19.50 -3.90 0.91
CA LYS A 144 18.77 -3.95 -0.37
C LYS A 144 17.88 -2.71 -0.57
N CYS A 145 17.12 -2.34 0.46
CA CYS A 145 16.27 -1.15 0.45
C CYS A 145 17.09 0.11 0.15
N LEU A 146 18.20 0.32 0.87
CA LEU A 146 19.08 1.48 0.68
C LEU A 146 19.76 1.49 -0.70
N SER A 147 20.13 0.32 -1.22
CA SER A 147 20.66 0.20 -2.59
C SER A 147 19.65 0.64 -3.64
N SER A 148 18.35 0.31 -3.47
CA SER A 148 17.29 0.79 -4.36
C SER A 148 17.05 2.30 -4.23
N ILE A 149 17.11 2.85 -3.01
CA ILE A 149 16.98 4.30 -2.74
C ILE A 149 18.11 5.09 -3.42
N ARG A 150 19.35 4.56 -3.42
CA ARG A 150 20.49 5.17 -4.14
C ARG A 150 20.24 5.29 -5.65
N GLY A 151 19.42 4.41 -6.22
CA GLY A 151 19.04 4.40 -7.65
C GLY A 151 17.91 5.35 -8.03
N LEU A 152 17.37 6.14 -7.10
CA LEU A 152 16.24 7.05 -7.37
C LEU A 152 16.59 8.18 -8.34
N SER A 153 15.69 8.43 -9.28
CA SER A 153 15.77 9.52 -10.24
C SER A 153 14.40 10.22 -10.39
N PRO A 154 14.26 11.48 -9.94
CA PRO A 154 15.29 12.31 -9.28
C PRO A 154 15.64 11.82 -7.87
N PRO A 155 16.81 12.20 -7.32
CA PRO A 155 17.18 11.86 -5.95
C PRO A 155 16.30 12.58 -4.92
N PRO A 156 16.12 12.00 -3.72
CA PRO A 156 15.49 12.67 -2.60
C PRO A 156 16.36 13.80 -2.06
N SER A 157 15.78 14.67 -1.23
CA SER A 157 16.49 15.78 -0.59
C SER A 157 17.33 15.32 0.60
N GLU A 158 16.90 14.29 1.29
CA GLU A 158 17.67 13.58 2.31
C GLU A 158 17.17 12.14 2.45
N ILE A 159 18.02 11.27 2.99
CA ILE A 159 17.69 9.89 3.35
C ILE A 159 17.96 9.73 4.85
N VAL A 160 16.95 9.32 5.60
CA VAL A 160 16.99 9.15 7.05
C VAL A 160 16.72 7.70 7.39
N VAL A 161 17.64 7.06 8.09
CA VAL A 161 17.45 5.72 8.65
C VAL A 161 17.27 5.86 10.15
N VAL A 162 16.08 5.48 10.64
CA VAL A 162 15.81 5.41 12.09
C VAL A 162 16.05 3.99 12.57
N ASP A 163 17.06 3.84 13.42
CA ASP A 163 17.44 2.58 14.04
C ASP A 163 16.68 2.37 15.34
N ASN A 164 15.73 1.42 15.33
CA ASN A 164 14.88 1.13 16.48
C ASN A 164 15.43 0.01 17.39
N ASP A 165 16.73 -0.27 17.30
CA ASP A 165 17.50 -1.03 18.28
C ASP A 165 19.00 -0.67 18.18
N PRO A 166 19.39 0.56 18.56
CA PRO A 166 20.75 1.06 18.37
C PRO A 166 21.82 0.31 19.16
N LEU A 167 21.42 -0.40 20.22
CA LEU A 167 22.35 -1.21 21.02
C LEU A 167 22.84 -2.46 20.27
N SER A 168 22.11 -2.91 19.24
CA SER A 168 22.50 -4.06 18.42
C SER A 168 23.75 -3.78 17.56
N GLY A 169 23.99 -2.52 17.19
CA GLY A 169 25.02 -2.11 16.23
C GLY A 169 24.77 -2.57 14.78
N LEU A 170 23.72 -3.36 14.52
CA LEU A 170 23.47 -3.99 13.21
C LEU A 170 23.09 -2.96 12.14
N THR A 171 22.15 -2.07 12.45
CA THR A 171 21.71 -1.01 11.53
C THR A 171 22.86 -0.04 11.23
N GLN A 172 23.61 0.35 12.26
CA GLN A 172 24.73 1.29 12.11
C GLN A 172 25.80 0.73 11.16
N ALA A 173 26.12 -0.57 11.28
CA ALA A 173 27.07 -1.25 10.41
C ALA A 173 26.68 -1.15 8.92
N VAL A 174 25.39 -1.32 8.59
CA VAL A 174 24.88 -1.15 7.23
C VAL A 174 24.97 0.31 6.80
N THR A 175 24.50 1.26 7.61
CA THR A 175 24.49 2.69 7.24
C THR A 175 25.89 3.27 7.00
N ASN A 176 26.94 2.71 7.60
CA ASN A 176 28.32 3.12 7.36
C ASN A 176 28.77 2.92 5.89
N ALA A 177 28.14 2.02 5.13
CA ALA A 177 28.39 1.81 3.70
C ALA A 177 27.65 2.83 2.80
N PHE A 178 26.83 3.71 3.37
CA PHE A 178 25.99 4.67 2.67
C PHE A 178 26.21 6.08 3.26
N PRO A 179 27.29 6.79 2.87
CA PRO A 179 27.67 8.08 3.46
C PRO A 179 26.62 9.20 3.26
N GLU A 180 25.72 9.05 2.30
CA GLU A 180 24.59 9.95 2.07
C GLU A 180 23.46 9.82 3.09
N ILE A 181 23.47 8.77 3.92
CA ILE A 181 22.41 8.48 4.89
C ILE A 181 22.63 9.23 6.20
N ARG A 182 21.56 9.83 6.70
CA ARG A 182 21.48 10.34 8.05
C ARG A 182 20.95 9.24 8.99
N TYR A 183 21.85 8.66 9.78
CA TYR A 183 21.52 7.71 10.84
C TYR A 183 20.90 8.43 12.06
N VAL A 184 19.79 7.90 12.59
CA VAL A 184 19.10 8.43 13.77
C VAL A 184 18.77 7.27 14.73
N PRO A 185 19.35 7.22 15.94
CA PRO A 185 19.04 6.18 16.92
C PRO A 185 17.72 6.46 17.65
N GLU A 186 16.89 5.43 17.84
CA GLU A 186 15.68 5.46 18.68
C GLU A 186 15.67 4.24 19.61
N PRO A 187 16.09 4.40 20.88
CA PRO A 187 16.19 3.28 21.82
C PRO A 187 14.84 2.74 22.31
N ARG A 188 13.74 3.49 22.17
CA ARG A 188 12.42 3.03 22.60
C ARG A 188 11.77 2.17 21.51
N PRO A 189 11.46 0.90 21.78
CA PRO A 189 10.92 0.01 20.75
C PRO A 189 9.53 0.45 20.28
N GLY A 190 9.27 0.30 18.99
CA GLY A 190 7.97 0.53 18.35
C GLY A 190 8.11 1.28 17.04
N LEU A 191 7.49 0.75 15.97
CA LEU A 191 7.55 1.36 14.64
C LEU A 191 7.00 2.79 14.63
N SER A 192 5.87 3.03 15.31
CA SER A 192 5.29 4.36 15.45
C SER A 192 6.22 5.32 16.21
N VAL A 193 6.96 4.83 17.20
CA VAL A 193 7.97 5.63 17.93
C VAL A 193 9.10 6.03 16.97
N ALA A 194 9.64 5.08 16.21
CA ALA A 194 10.66 5.33 15.20
C ALA A 194 10.18 6.33 14.12
N ARG A 195 8.95 6.16 13.61
CA ARG A 195 8.36 7.10 12.64
C ARG A 195 8.19 8.49 13.25
N ASN A 196 7.74 8.61 14.49
CA ASN A 196 7.63 9.90 15.17
C ASN A 196 8.99 10.57 15.35
N THR A 197 10.04 9.80 15.65
CA THR A 197 11.42 10.30 15.69
C THR A 197 11.90 10.76 14.30
N ALA A 198 11.53 10.07 13.23
CA ALA A 198 11.77 10.56 11.87
C ALA A 198 11.07 11.89 11.60
N VAL A 199 9.77 12.00 11.92
CA VAL A 199 8.99 13.25 11.69
C VAL A 199 9.66 14.45 12.36
N ARG A 200 10.16 14.29 13.59
CA ARG A 200 10.83 15.36 14.34
C ARG A 200 12.20 15.75 13.79
N THR A 201 12.86 14.86 13.05
CA THR A 201 14.27 15.04 12.64
C THR A 201 14.45 15.35 11.16
N CYS A 202 13.53 14.90 10.31
CA CYS A 202 13.51 15.21 8.88
C CYS A 202 13.38 16.71 8.64
N ARG A 203 13.83 17.20 7.50
CA ARG A 203 13.88 18.61 7.07
C ARG A 203 13.05 18.91 5.82
N GLY A 204 12.74 17.90 5.00
CA GLY A 204 11.96 18.06 3.77
C GLY A 204 10.52 18.51 4.02
N ALA A 205 9.94 19.25 3.07
CA ALA A 205 8.54 19.64 3.07
C ALA A 205 7.59 18.42 2.99
N ILE A 206 8.06 17.34 2.36
CA ILE A 206 7.39 16.05 2.25
C ILE A 206 8.21 14.99 2.96
N ILE A 207 7.55 14.16 3.77
CA ILE A 207 8.17 13.03 4.47
C ILE A 207 7.59 11.75 3.87
N ALA A 208 8.42 10.98 3.17
CA ALA A 208 8.07 9.73 2.51
C ALA A 208 8.64 8.55 3.29
N PHE A 209 7.77 7.62 3.69
CA PHE A 209 8.13 6.41 4.42
C PHE A 209 8.11 5.20 3.48
N THR A 210 9.12 4.35 3.63
CA THR A 210 9.17 2.99 3.08
C THR A 210 9.71 2.04 4.14
N ASP A 211 9.35 0.76 4.05
CA ASP A 211 9.82 -0.26 4.99
C ASP A 211 11.20 -0.82 4.59
N ASP A 212 11.89 -1.48 5.52
CA ASP A 212 13.21 -2.07 5.27
C ASP A 212 13.16 -3.30 4.36
N ASP A 213 12.03 -3.97 4.23
CA ASP A 213 11.78 -5.11 3.33
C ASP A 213 11.16 -4.68 1.99
N VAL A 214 11.48 -3.45 1.54
CA VAL A 214 10.97 -2.84 0.32
C VAL A 214 12.10 -2.34 -0.59
N GLU A 215 11.94 -2.54 -1.90
CA GLU A 215 12.76 -1.91 -2.94
C GLU A 215 11.92 -0.84 -3.67
N VAL A 216 12.41 0.39 -3.77
CA VAL A 216 11.67 1.49 -4.40
C VAL A 216 11.93 1.54 -5.91
N HIS A 217 10.89 1.81 -6.70
CA HIS A 217 11.06 2.02 -8.14
C HIS A 217 11.82 3.32 -8.41
N ALA A 218 12.70 3.35 -9.43
CA ALA A 218 13.56 4.51 -9.71
C ALA A 218 12.80 5.85 -9.84
N GLY A 219 11.57 5.81 -10.37
CA GLY A 219 10.70 6.99 -10.53
C GLY A 219 9.87 7.39 -9.29
N TRP A 220 10.05 6.73 -8.14
CA TRP A 220 9.19 6.87 -6.95
C TRP A 220 9.12 8.32 -6.42
N ILE A 221 10.27 9.00 -6.28
CA ILE A 221 10.32 10.41 -5.83
C ILE A 221 9.66 11.34 -6.84
N GLY A 222 9.86 11.09 -8.14
CA GLY A 222 9.20 11.85 -9.20
C GLY A 222 7.69 11.75 -9.11
N ALA A 223 7.15 10.55 -8.84
CA ALA A 223 5.72 10.34 -8.63
C ALA A 223 5.20 11.04 -7.38
N ILE A 224 5.90 10.94 -6.25
CA ILE A 224 5.54 11.64 -5.01
C ILE A 224 5.48 13.16 -5.24
N ARG A 225 6.52 13.75 -5.85
CA ARG A 225 6.55 15.20 -6.13
C ARG A 225 5.41 15.63 -7.05
N ARG A 226 5.03 14.82 -8.05
CA ARG A 226 3.88 15.11 -8.92
C ARG A 226 2.57 15.18 -8.13
N VAL A 227 2.37 14.29 -7.16
CA VAL A 227 1.18 14.32 -6.29
C VAL A 227 1.12 15.60 -5.47
N PHE A 228 2.22 15.97 -4.82
CA PHE A 228 2.28 17.14 -3.94
C PHE A 228 2.46 18.48 -4.67
N HIS A 229 2.59 18.47 -6.00
CA HIS A 229 2.42 19.69 -6.79
C HIS A 229 1.00 20.24 -6.66
N ASP A 230 0.04 19.40 -6.29
CA ASP A 230 -1.30 19.79 -5.90
C ASP A 230 -1.33 20.18 -4.40
N PRO A 231 -1.50 21.48 -4.07
CA PRO A 231 -1.42 21.96 -2.69
C PRO A 231 -2.52 21.39 -1.79
N GLU A 232 -3.64 20.92 -2.33
CA GLU A 232 -4.74 20.39 -1.52
C GLU A 232 -4.51 18.94 -1.06
N VAL A 233 -3.53 18.22 -1.62
CA VAL A 233 -3.18 16.86 -1.18
C VAL A 233 -2.29 16.93 0.06
N ILE A 234 -2.76 16.41 1.20
CA ILE A 234 -2.02 16.38 2.47
C ILE A 234 -1.15 15.12 2.62
N ALA A 235 -1.60 14.01 2.02
CA ALA A 235 -0.95 12.72 2.13
C ALA A 235 -1.13 11.92 0.83
N ALA A 236 -0.15 11.07 0.54
CA ALA A 236 -0.14 10.21 -0.62
C ALA A 236 0.26 8.79 -0.22
N THR A 237 -0.21 7.82 -0.97
CA THR A 237 0.21 6.41 -0.94
C THR A 237 0.49 5.96 -2.36
N GLY A 238 1.06 4.78 -2.52
CA GLY A 238 1.36 4.26 -3.85
C GLY A 238 1.14 2.77 -4.03
N LEU A 239 1.37 2.32 -5.27
CA LEU A 239 1.26 0.91 -5.63
C LEU A 239 2.36 0.11 -4.95
N VAL A 240 1.97 -1.04 -4.40
CA VAL A 240 2.93 -2.00 -3.88
C VAL A 240 2.79 -3.31 -4.65
N LEU A 241 3.87 -3.67 -5.32
CA LEU A 241 4.01 -4.91 -6.06
C LEU A 241 4.82 -5.93 -5.25
N PRO A 242 4.66 -7.24 -5.50
CA PRO A 242 5.54 -8.24 -4.91
C PRO A 242 6.95 -8.08 -5.49
N ALA A 243 7.98 -8.16 -4.65
CA ALA A 243 9.36 -8.29 -5.13
C ALA A 243 9.62 -9.68 -5.72
N GLU A 244 8.96 -10.70 -5.17
CA GLU A 244 9.07 -12.10 -5.61
C GLU A 244 7.80 -12.89 -5.28
N LEU A 245 7.58 -13.98 -6.02
CA LEU A 245 6.49 -14.94 -5.82
C LEU A 245 7.06 -16.38 -5.82
N ALA A 246 8.14 -16.59 -5.08
CA ALA A 246 8.86 -17.86 -5.03
C ALA A 246 8.13 -18.92 -4.19
N THR A 247 7.32 -18.51 -3.22
CA THR A 247 6.66 -19.44 -2.29
C THR A 247 5.14 -19.33 -2.27
N ARG A 248 4.50 -20.39 -1.77
CA ARG A 248 3.04 -20.47 -1.59
C ARG A 248 2.51 -19.35 -0.70
N ALA A 249 3.28 -18.93 0.30
CA ALA A 249 2.91 -17.84 1.21
C ALA A 249 2.90 -16.49 0.49
N GLN A 250 3.93 -16.20 -0.30
CA GLN A 250 4.04 -14.96 -1.08
C GLN A 250 2.92 -14.86 -2.12
N TYR A 251 2.67 -15.96 -2.85
CA TYR A 251 1.56 -16.04 -3.80
C TYR A 251 0.20 -15.84 -3.12
N ALA A 252 -0.06 -16.50 -1.99
CA ALA A 252 -1.33 -16.34 -1.26
C ALA A 252 -1.51 -14.91 -0.75
N PHE A 253 -0.46 -14.27 -0.21
CA PHE A 253 -0.52 -12.88 0.24
C PHE A 253 -0.93 -11.95 -0.90
N GLN A 254 -0.24 -12.05 -2.04
CA GLN A 254 -0.52 -11.23 -3.20
C GLN A 254 -1.91 -11.52 -3.79
N ARG A 255 -2.29 -12.79 -3.97
CA ARG A 255 -3.50 -13.19 -4.70
C ARG A 255 -4.80 -13.04 -3.89
N ASP A 256 -4.77 -13.33 -2.58
CA ASP A 256 -6.00 -13.51 -1.79
C ASP A 256 -6.43 -12.28 -0.97
N GLY A 257 -5.84 -11.11 -1.26
CA GLY A 257 -6.38 -9.82 -0.82
C GLY A 257 -5.95 -9.33 0.57
N LEU A 258 -4.82 -9.82 1.11
CA LEU A 258 -3.97 -8.95 1.95
C LEU A 258 -3.05 -8.07 1.11
N GLY A 259 -2.79 -8.47 -0.15
CA GLY A 259 -2.05 -7.69 -1.13
C GLY A 259 -2.68 -6.32 -1.33
N TRP A 260 -1.85 -5.29 -1.28
CA TRP A 260 -2.21 -3.87 -1.36
C TRP A 260 -2.62 -3.44 -2.79
N GLN A 261 -3.53 -4.20 -3.40
CA GLN A 261 -3.96 -4.05 -4.78
C GLN A 261 -5.16 -3.11 -4.89
N TRP A 262 -4.87 -1.81 -5.03
CA TRP A 262 -5.88 -0.77 -5.28
C TRP A 262 -6.04 -0.46 -6.77
N GLY A 263 -5.44 -1.30 -7.63
CA GLY A 263 -5.43 -1.18 -9.07
C GLY A 263 -4.41 -0.16 -9.58
N TYR A 264 -4.50 0.17 -10.86
CA TYR A 264 -3.51 0.98 -11.59
C TYR A 264 -4.00 2.41 -11.87
N ARG A 265 -4.98 2.85 -11.07
CA ARG A 265 -5.72 4.11 -11.22
C ARG A 265 -5.54 4.98 -9.98
N ALA A 266 -5.36 6.28 -10.18
CA ALA A 266 -5.24 7.21 -9.07
C ALA A 266 -6.60 7.39 -8.38
N LEU A 267 -6.62 7.42 -7.05
CA LEU A 267 -7.85 7.57 -6.26
C LEU A 267 -7.69 8.71 -5.26
N ASP A 268 -8.67 9.61 -5.22
CA ASP A 268 -8.76 10.67 -4.22
C ASP A 268 -9.71 10.26 -3.10
N PHE A 269 -9.28 10.49 -1.86
CA PHE A 269 -10.06 10.30 -0.64
C PHE A 269 -10.11 11.63 0.10
N ASP A 270 -11.31 12.16 0.33
CA ASP A 270 -11.53 13.48 0.91
C ASP A 270 -12.62 13.44 2.01
N GLY A 271 -13.03 14.62 2.48
CA GLY A 271 -14.14 14.73 3.43
C GLY A 271 -15.48 14.17 2.93
N ASN A 272 -15.73 14.08 1.61
CA ASN A 272 -16.94 13.45 1.08
C ASN A 272 -16.86 11.93 1.25
N PHE A 273 -15.72 11.33 0.90
CA PHE A 273 -15.46 9.92 1.16
C PHE A 273 -15.64 9.60 2.64
N PHE A 274 -15.06 10.41 3.52
CA PHE A 274 -15.21 10.24 4.97
C PHE A 274 -16.68 10.28 5.39
N ARG A 275 -17.43 11.35 5.05
CA ARG A 275 -18.85 11.49 5.41
C ARG A 275 -19.72 10.33 4.91
N SER A 276 -19.46 9.85 3.69
CA SER A 276 -20.24 8.76 3.09
C SER A 276 -20.01 7.40 3.73
N THR A 277 -18.86 7.20 4.40
CA THR A 277 -18.46 5.91 4.98
C THR A 277 -18.39 5.91 6.51
N LYS A 278 -18.45 7.09 7.14
CA LYS A 278 -18.35 7.29 8.60
C LYS A 278 -19.23 6.35 9.41
N ASN A 279 -20.47 6.11 8.97
CA ASN A 279 -21.46 5.31 9.71
C ASN A 279 -21.20 3.79 9.64
N VAL A 280 -20.34 3.33 8.75
CA VAL A 280 -20.00 1.90 8.59
C VAL A 280 -18.56 1.56 9.00
N GLY A 281 -17.84 2.55 9.54
CA GLY A 281 -16.40 2.48 9.78
C GLY A 281 -15.64 2.82 8.50
N VAL A 282 -14.95 3.96 8.51
CA VAL A 282 -14.28 4.51 7.33
C VAL A 282 -13.20 3.52 6.86
N PRO A 283 -13.24 3.06 5.59
CA PRO A 283 -12.32 2.04 5.11
C PRO A 283 -10.96 2.63 4.72
N VAL A 284 -10.27 3.23 5.69
CA VAL A 284 -9.00 3.95 5.52
C VAL A 284 -7.85 3.07 5.04
N TRP A 285 -7.93 1.76 5.28
CA TRP A 285 -6.98 0.78 4.73
C TRP A 285 -7.03 0.72 3.19
N ARG A 286 -8.06 1.29 2.54
CA ARG A 286 -8.14 1.42 1.08
C ARG A 286 -7.25 2.51 0.51
N LEU A 287 -6.70 3.38 1.35
CA LEU A 287 -5.80 4.42 0.88
C LEU A 287 -4.48 3.81 0.43
N GLY A 288 -3.94 2.83 1.14
CA GLY A 288 -2.66 2.23 0.80
C GLY A 288 -2.06 1.46 1.96
N ALA A 289 -0.74 1.42 2.00
CA ALA A 289 0.05 0.71 2.99
C ALA A 289 1.17 1.59 3.54
N GLY A 290 1.52 1.42 4.81
CA GLY A 290 2.62 2.15 5.45
C GLY A 290 3.99 1.91 4.81
N ALA A 291 4.13 0.83 4.04
CA ALA A 291 5.30 0.53 3.22
C ALA A 291 5.50 1.50 2.04
N ASN A 292 4.47 2.27 1.66
CA ASN A 292 4.54 3.24 0.55
C ASN A 292 3.59 4.41 0.83
N MET A 293 4.05 5.35 1.63
CA MET A 293 3.28 6.52 2.03
C MET A 293 4.14 7.77 2.11
N ALA A 294 3.53 8.93 1.86
CA ALA A 294 4.17 10.22 1.98
C ALA A 294 3.19 11.25 2.53
N PHE A 295 3.69 12.22 3.29
CA PHE A 295 2.89 13.25 3.93
C PHE A 295 3.55 14.61 3.72
N ARG A 296 2.74 15.66 3.57
CA ARG A 296 3.25 17.00 3.87
C ARG A 296 3.65 17.04 5.33
N ARG A 297 4.73 17.75 5.65
CA ARG A 297 5.15 17.95 7.04
C ARG A 297 4.01 18.51 7.91
N GLU A 298 3.27 19.48 7.39
CA GLU A 298 2.12 20.11 8.08
C GLU A 298 1.00 19.11 8.44
N ALA A 299 0.96 17.90 7.85
CA ALA A 299 0.03 16.86 8.26
C ALA A 299 0.17 16.56 9.76
N PHE A 300 1.41 16.48 10.26
CA PHE A 300 1.70 16.16 11.65
C PHE A 300 1.46 17.33 12.61
N GLU A 301 1.46 18.57 12.11
CA GLU A 301 1.08 19.76 12.87
C GLU A 301 -0.45 19.83 13.04
N ARG A 302 -1.20 19.36 12.03
CA ARG A 302 -2.66 19.40 12.00
C ARG A 302 -3.28 18.34 12.90
N VAL A 303 -2.92 17.07 12.67
CA VAL A 303 -3.56 15.95 13.39
C VAL A 303 -2.71 15.41 14.53
N GLY A 304 -1.42 15.75 14.59
CA GLY A 304 -0.45 15.14 15.51
C GLY A 304 0.29 13.93 14.92
N PHE A 305 1.11 13.29 15.74
CA PHE A 305 2.01 12.19 15.37
C PHE A 305 1.29 10.83 15.18
N PHE A 306 2.03 9.79 14.79
CA PHE A 306 1.52 8.42 14.81
C PHE A 306 1.23 7.98 16.24
N ASP A 307 0.12 7.27 16.46
CA ASP A 307 -0.22 6.73 17.78
C ASP A 307 0.75 5.59 18.15
N GLU A 308 1.56 5.82 19.19
CA GLU A 308 2.59 4.88 19.64
C GLU A 308 2.04 3.58 20.23
N ARG A 309 0.72 3.52 20.49
CA ARG A 309 0.00 2.29 20.86
C ARG A 309 -0.28 1.40 19.65
N LEU A 310 -0.09 1.90 18.43
CA LEU A 310 -0.31 1.15 17.20
C LEU A 310 1.01 0.79 16.51
N GLY A 311 0.95 -0.16 15.58
CA GLY A 311 2.09 -0.58 14.77
C GLY A 311 2.94 -1.70 15.33
N ALA A 312 3.96 -2.09 14.56
CA ALA A 312 4.87 -3.18 14.92
C ALA A 312 5.61 -2.85 16.24
N GLY A 313 5.68 -3.83 17.14
CA GLY A 313 6.16 -3.63 18.52
C GLY A 313 5.08 -3.19 19.52
N ALA A 314 3.87 -2.86 19.05
CA ALA A 314 2.72 -2.48 19.88
C ALA A 314 1.48 -3.34 19.53
N SER A 315 0.45 -2.77 18.91
CA SER A 315 -0.75 -3.51 18.47
C SER A 315 -0.49 -4.49 17.31
N GLY A 316 0.55 -4.23 16.51
CA GLY A 316 0.97 -5.03 15.36
C GLY A 316 0.87 -4.31 14.01
N CYS A 317 -0.07 -3.37 13.83
CA CYS A 317 -0.23 -2.56 12.60
C CYS A 317 -1.23 -1.38 12.82
N SER A 318 -1.65 -0.76 11.70
CA SER A 318 -2.75 0.22 11.59
C SER A 318 -2.48 1.61 12.16
N GLU A 319 -1.24 1.91 12.53
CA GLU A 319 -0.75 3.26 12.84
C GLU A 319 -0.88 4.22 11.65
N ASP A 320 -0.69 3.71 10.44
CA ASP A 320 -0.86 4.44 9.17
C ASP A 320 -2.34 4.76 8.91
N SER A 321 -3.19 3.75 9.05
CA SER A 321 -4.64 3.79 8.88
C SER A 321 -5.28 4.72 9.89
N GLU A 322 -4.81 4.73 11.14
CA GLU A 322 -5.26 5.66 12.17
C GLU A 322 -4.89 7.11 11.85
N LEU A 323 -3.67 7.38 11.38
CA LEU A 323 -3.27 8.72 10.98
C LEU A 323 -4.10 9.22 9.78
N TRP A 324 -4.30 8.39 8.76
CA TRP A 324 -5.17 8.74 7.63
C TRP A 324 -6.62 8.96 8.05
N TYR A 325 -7.12 8.22 9.04
CA TYR A 325 -8.46 8.43 9.58
C TYR A 325 -8.60 9.84 10.15
N ARG A 326 -7.64 10.30 10.97
CA ARG A 326 -7.65 11.66 11.51
C ARG A 326 -7.58 12.72 10.41
N LEU A 327 -6.70 12.53 9.42
CA LEU A 327 -6.59 13.46 8.28
C LEU A 327 -7.90 13.61 7.50
N LEU A 328 -8.57 12.48 7.19
CA LEU A 328 -9.85 12.51 6.50
C LEU A 328 -11.00 13.05 7.38
N ALA A 329 -10.94 12.81 8.69
CA ALA A 329 -11.93 13.33 9.65
C ALA A 329 -11.89 14.86 9.73
N GLU A 330 -10.72 15.47 9.58
CA GLU A 330 -10.53 16.92 9.46
C GLU A 330 -10.84 17.47 8.05
N GLY A 331 -11.16 16.59 7.10
CA GLY A 331 -11.55 16.96 5.74
C GLY A 331 -10.38 17.16 4.78
N HIS A 332 -9.15 16.80 5.16
CA HIS A 332 -8.00 16.84 4.26
C HIS A 332 -8.12 15.79 3.14
N ARG A 333 -7.41 16.02 2.03
CA ARG A 333 -7.42 15.10 0.88
C ARG A 333 -6.18 14.22 0.85
N CYS A 334 -6.39 12.92 0.78
CA CYS A 334 -5.36 11.90 0.57
C CYS A 334 -5.47 11.32 -0.86
N ARG A 335 -4.34 10.98 -1.49
CA ARG A 335 -4.30 10.40 -2.83
C ARG A 335 -3.56 9.07 -2.87
N TYR A 336 -4.18 8.06 -3.46
CA TYR A 336 -3.47 6.88 -3.94
C TYR A 336 -2.91 7.15 -5.34
N GLU A 337 -1.59 7.09 -5.50
CA GLU A 337 -0.88 7.31 -6.77
C GLU A 337 -0.17 6.02 -7.23
N PRO A 338 -0.76 5.26 -8.15
CA PRO A 338 -0.17 4.00 -8.62
C PRO A 338 1.15 4.19 -9.37
N ALA A 339 1.52 5.40 -9.81
CA ALA A 339 2.85 5.65 -10.36
C ALA A 339 3.97 5.73 -9.29
N ALA A 340 3.63 5.90 -8.01
CA ALA A 340 4.57 5.77 -6.91
C ALA A 340 4.68 4.29 -6.55
N VAL A 341 5.62 3.58 -7.17
CA VAL A 341 5.73 2.12 -7.05
C VAL A 341 6.82 1.72 -6.07
N VAL A 342 6.52 0.71 -5.26
CA VAL A 342 7.53 -0.05 -4.51
C VAL A 342 7.31 -1.55 -4.66
N PHE A 343 8.36 -2.34 -4.44
CA PHE A 343 8.37 -3.79 -4.47
C PHE A 343 8.60 -4.33 -3.07
N HIS A 344 7.63 -5.04 -2.50
CA HIS A 344 7.69 -5.52 -1.14
C HIS A 344 8.06 -7.01 -1.08
N ALA A 345 9.05 -7.35 -0.26
CA ALA A 345 9.43 -8.73 0.03
C ALA A 345 8.43 -9.36 1.02
N HIS A 346 7.43 -10.05 0.48
CA HIS A 346 6.44 -10.76 1.30
C HIS A 346 7.10 -11.88 2.12
N ARG A 347 6.46 -12.23 3.25
CA ARG A 347 6.95 -13.30 4.13
C ARG A 347 7.07 -14.62 3.33
N PRO A 348 8.23 -15.28 3.34
CA PRO A 348 8.50 -16.43 2.46
C PRO A 348 7.80 -17.71 2.96
N ASP A 349 7.48 -17.82 4.24
CA ASP A 349 6.89 -19.01 4.81
C ASP A 349 5.48 -18.77 5.40
N TRP A 350 4.75 -19.87 5.58
CA TRP A 350 3.36 -19.83 6.05
C TRP A 350 3.23 -19.33 7.49
N LYS A 351 4.25 -19.57 8.33
CA LYS A 351 4.26 -19.08 9.71
C LYS A 351 4.39 -17.56 9.72
N GLY A 352 5.30 -16.99 8.94
CA GLY A 352 5.47 -15.55 8.80
C GLY A 352 4.21 -14.86 8.26
N LEU A 353 3.56 -15.46 7.25
CA LEU A 353 2.27 -14.96 6.76
C LEU A 353 1.15 -15.04 7.82
N SER A 354 1.10 -16.14 8.58
CA SER A 354 0.16 -16.34 9.68
C SER A 354 0.35 -15.29 10.79
N ASP A 355 1.58 -15.07 11.24
CA ASP A 355 1.92 -14.06 12.24
C ASP A 355 1.59 -12.65 11.76
N GLN A 356 1.87 -12.34 10.48
CA GLN A 356 1.51 -11.07 9.87
C GLN A 356 -0.01 -10.86 9.81
N THR A 357 -0.76 -11.89 9.40
CA THR A 357 -2.23 -11.87 9.35
C THR A 357 -2.84 -11.64 10.74
N TYR A 358 -2.29 -12.31 11.76
CA TYR A 358 -2.68 -12.10 13.16
C TYR A 358 -2.45 -10.65 13.60
N SER A 359 -1.25 -10.11 13.36
CA SER A 359 -0.89 -8.71 13.67
C SER A 359 -1.76 -7.70 12.93
N TYR A 360 -2.11 -7.99 11.67
CA TYR A 360 -3.01 -7.17 10.87
C TYR A 360 -4.39 -7.05 11.50
N MET A 361 -5.01 -8.17 11.88
CA MET A 361 -6.33 -8.11 12.50
C MET A 361 -6.30 -7.56 13.94
N ARG A 362 -5.23 -7.83 14.70
CA ARG A 362 -5.04 -7.25 16.04
C ARG A 362 -4.96 -5.74 16.00
N GLY A 363 -4.10 -5.19 15.14
CA GLY A 363 -3.96 -3.75 14.97
C GLY A 363 -5.22 -3.10 14.36
N HIS A 364 -5.88 -3.76 13.40
CA HIS A 364 -7.11 -3.26 12.80
C HIS A 364 -8.22 -3.03 13.84
N VAL A 365 -8.48 -4.03 14.70
CA VAL A 365 -9.49 -3.91 15.75
C VAL A 365 -9.08 -2.87 16.79
N ALA A 366 -7.81 -2.85 17.23
CA ALA A 366 -7.32 -1.86 18.18
C ALA A 366 -7.47 -0.42 17.64
N ALA A 367 -7.12 -0.19 16.36
CA ALA A 367 -7.24 1.10 15.71
C ALA A 367 -8.69 1.58 15.64
N LEU A 368 -9.66 0.72 15.28
CA LEU A 368 -11.09 1.09 15.28
C LEU A 368 -11.55 1.61 16.66
N LEU A 369 -11.09 0.97 17.73
CA LEU A 369 -11.47 1.35 19.09
C LEU A 369 -10.77 2.63 19.55
N PHE A 370 -9.49 2.83 19.25
CA PHE A 370 -8.80 4.10 19.53
C PHE A 370 -9.36 5.26 18.70
N GLN A 371 -9.72 5.02 17.44
CA GLN A 371 -10.41 6.01 16.61
C GLN A 371 -11.77 6.38 17.20
N PHE A 372 -12.52 5.41 17.73
CA PHE A 372 -13.77 5.68 18.43
C PHE A 372 -13.54 6.52 19.69
N ASP A 373 -12.51 6.22 20.48
CA ASP A 373 -12.16 7.01 21.66
C ASP A 373 -11.85 8.46 21.35
N HIS A 374 -11.15 8.69 20.24
CA HIS A 374 -10.77 10.04 19.81
C HIS A 374 -11.95 10.81 19.21
N SER A 375 -12.80 10.16 18.42
CA SER A 375 -13.78 10.84 17.56
C SER A 375 -15.26 10.66 17.96
N GLY A 376 -15.59 9.67 18.79
CA GLY A 376 -16.97 9.27 19.09
C GLY A 376 -17.73 8.70 17.90
N HIS A 377 -17.05 8.34 16.80
CA HIS A 377 -17.70 7.87 15.58
C HIS A 377 -18.16 6.40 15.69
N TRP A 378 -19.44 6.20 15.96
CA TRP A 378 -20.07 4.89 16.16
C TRP A 378 -19.92 3.89 15.02
N GLY A 379 -19.64 4.35 13.78
CA GLY A 379 -19.34 3.43 12.68
C GLY A 379 -18.14 2.54 12.95
N ASN A 380 -17.16 2.99 13.74
CA ASN A 380 -16.03 2.16 14.14
C ASN A 380 -16.44 1.01 15.08
N ILE A 381 -17.39 1.27 15.99
CA ILE A 381 -17.98 0.25 16.87
C ILE A 381 -18.83 -0.72 16.06
N TYR A 382 -19.67 -0.21 15.16
CA TYR A 382 -20.41 -1.05 14.21
C TYR A 382 -19.48 -1.96 13.41
N ARG A 383 -18.38 -1.40 12.89
CA ARG A 383 -17.38 -2.14 12.12
C ARG A 383 -16.74 -3.25 12.95
N ALA A 384 -16.24 -2.89 14.14
CA ALA A 384 -15.56 -3.82 15.04
C ALA A 384 -16.50 -4.96 15.48
N PHE A 385 -17.66 -4.62 16.07
CA PHE A 385 -18.50 -5.61 16.76
C PHE A 385 -19.58 -6.26 15.90
N LEU A 386 -19.94 -5.71 14.73
CA LEU A 386 -20.99 -6.27 13.87
C LEU A 386 -20.46 -6.63 12.48
N ALA A 387 -19.88 -5.67 11.75
CA ALA A 387 -19.52 -5.90 10.36
C ALA A 387 -18.39 -6.93 10.19
N LEU A 388 -17.35 -6.85 11.04
CA LEU A 388 -16.20 -7.75 10.98
C LEU A 388 -16.55 -9.20 11.41
N PRO A 389 -17.28 -9.46 12.51
CA PRO A 389 -17.78 -10.80 12.82
C PRO A 389 -18.66 -11.38 11.71
N PHE A 390 -19.54 -10.58 11.11
CA PHE A 390 -20.35 -11.02 9.98
C PHE A 390 -19.52 -11.35 8.73
N HIS A 391 -18.44 -10.60 8.50
CA HIS A 391 -17.47 -10.92 7.47
C HIS A 391 -16.78 -12.28 7.73
N PHE A 392 -16.32 -12.54 8.95
CA PHE A 392 -15.73 -13.84 9.31
C PHE A 392 -16.72 -15.00 9.16
N MET A 393 -17.98 -14.82 9.57
CA MET A 393 -19.03 -15.83 9.36
C MET A 393 -19.25 -16.14 7.87
N LYS A 394 -19.24 -15.11 7.02
CA LYS A 394 -19.32 -15.30 5.55
C LYS A 394 -18.12 -16.06 5.00
N LEU A 395 -16.91 -15.75 5.46
CA LEU A 395 -15.70 -16.46 5.06
C LEU A 395 -15.72 -17.92 5.52
N ALA A 396 -16.11 -18.18 6.76
CA ALA A 396 -16.27 -19.54 7.30
C ALA A 396 -17.30 -20.34 6.50
N PHE A 397 -18.46 -19.75 6.18
CA PHE A 397 -19.50 -20.41 5.39
C PHE A 397 -19.06 -20.70 3.94
N ARG A 398 -18.30 -19.78 3.32
CA ARG A 398 -17.69 -20.02 2.00
C ARG A 398 -16.68 -21.15 2.05
N SER A 399 -15.85 -21.20 3.09
CA SER A 399 -14.89 -22.29 3.29
C SER A 399 -15.62 -23.63 3.45
N LEU A 400 -16.65 -23.70 4.29
CA LEU A 400 -17.46 -24.91 4.49
C LEU A 400 -18.13 -25.39 3.19
N LYS A 401 -18.75 -24.48 2.42
CA LYS A 401 -19.35 -24.83 1.12
C LYS A 401 -18.33 -25.40 0.13
N ARG A 402 -17.08 -24.92 0.16
CA ARG A 402 -16.01 -25.45 -0.70
C ARG A 402 -15.54 -26.82 -0.25
N THR A 403 -15.40 -27.06 1.05
CA THR A 403 -15.03 -28.39 1.57
C THR A 403 -16.08 -29.43 1.20
N VAL A 404 -17.37 -29.08 1.31
CA VAL A 404 -18.48 -29.95 0.88
C VAL A 404 -18.54 -30.07 -0.65
N GLY A 405 -18.28 -28.99 -1.40
CA GLY A 405 -18.26 -28.99 -2.87
C GLY A 405 -17.09 -29.77 -3.47
N LYS A 406 -15.89 -29.71 -2.88
CA LYS A 406 -14.72 -30.54 -3.23
C LYS A 406 -15.00 -32.03 -3.05
N TRP A 407 -15.89 -32.38 -2.12
CA TRP A 407 -16.34 -33.76 -1.91
C TRP A 407 -17.26 -34.27 -3.05
N ILE A 408 -17.83 -33.36 -3.85
CA ILE A 408 -18.81 -33.66 -4.91
C ILE A 408 -18.24 -33.43 -6.33
N LEU A 409 -17.28 -32.49 -6.50
CA LEU A 409 -16.69 -32.14 -7.79
C LEU A 409 -15.17 -31.91 -7.66
N ASP A 410 -14.40 -32.73 -8.37
CA ASP A 410 -12.93 -32.69 -8.42
C ASP A 410 -12.43 -31.51 -9.29
N SER A 411 -12.56 -30.29 -8.75
CA SER A 411 -12.17 -29.05 -9.42
C SER A 411 -10.78 -28.64 -8.94
N GLY A 412 -9.74 -28.96 -9.72
CA GLY A 412 -8.31 -28.83 -9.40
C GLY A 412 -7.73 -27.41 -9.24
N GLN A 413 -8.47 -26.44 -8.69
CA GLN A 413 -7.88 -25.19 -8.19
C GLN A 413 -8.07 -25.09 -6.67
N GLU A 414 -7.01 -25.40 -5.92
CA GLU A 414 -6.90 -25.00 -4.52
C GLU A 414 -6.80 -23.48 -4.45
N GLN A 415 -7.96 -22.82 -4.34
CA GLN A 415 -8.00 -21.42 -3.96
C GLN A 415 -7.53 -21.33 -2.50
N LEU A 416 -6.32 -20.82 -2.32
CA LEU A 416 -5.70 -20.61 -1.02
C LEU A 416 -6.58 -19.63 -0.25
N SER A 417 -6.80 -19.90 1.03
CA SER A 417 -7.43 -18.94 1.91
C SER A 417 -6.40 -18.57 2.94
N LEU A 418 -6.17 -17.27 3.09
CA LEU A 418 -5.46 -16.71 4.23
C LEU A 418 -5.93 -17.38 5.53
N PRO A 419 -5.07 -17.52 6.55
CA PRO A 419 -5.42 -18.26 7.76
C PRO A 419 -6.59 -17.59 8.51
N LEU A 420 -7.82 -18.02 8.25
CA LEU A 420 -9.03 -17.43 8.85
C LEU A 420 -9.00 -17.53 10.38
N ALA A 421 -8.45 -18.62 10.91
CA ALA A 421 -8.24 -18.78 12.33
C ALA A 421 -7.37 -17.66 12.91
N ASP A 422 -6.30 -17.27 12.22
CA ASP A 422 -5.38 -16.22 12.68
C ASP A 422 -5.97 -14.84 12.55
N GLN A 423 -6.81 -14.61 11.53
CA GLN A 423 -7.60 -13.39 11.44
C GLN A 423 -8.53 -13.23 12.64
N ILE A 424 -9.25 -14.29 13.01
CA ILE A 424 -10.17 -14.28 14.17
C ILE A 424 -9.39 -14.12 15.47
N ARG A 425 -8.30 -14.90 15.66
CA ARG A 425 -7.44 -14.78 16.86
C ARG A 425 -6.85 -13.38 16.98
N GLY A 426 -6.39 -12.79 15.88
CA GLY A 426 -5.89 -11.42 15.82
C GLY A 426 -6.96 -10.42 16.23
N ALA A 427 -8.15 -10.51 15.63
CA ALA A 427 -9.27 -9.62 15.96
C ALA A 427 -9.65 -9.69 17.44
N VAL A 428 -9.75 -10.90 18.03
CA VAL A 428 -10.01 -11.09 19.46
C VAL A 428 -8.90 -10.45 20.31
N ALA A 429 -7.64 -10.67 19.95
CA ALA A 429 -6.50 -10.07 20.63
C ALA A 429 -6.47 -8.54 20.52
N GLY A 430 -7.04 -7.97 19.46
CA GLY A 430 -7.18 -6.52 19.29
C GLY A 430 -8.09 -5.88 20.34
N TYR A 431 -9.23 -6.51 20.66
CA TYR A 431 -10.09 -6.07 21.77
C TYR A 431 -9.35 -6.13 23.11
N ALA A 432 -8.69 -7.26 23.39
CA ALA A 432 -7.95 -7.43 24.63
C ALA A 432 -6.83 -6.38 24.76
N TYR A 433 -6.08 -6.14 23.70
CA TYR A 433 -5.01 -5.14 23.67
C TYR A 433 -5.53 -3.72 23.92
N TYR A 434 -6.63 -3.35 23.26
CA TYR A 434 -7.27 -2.05 23.49
C TYR A 434 -7.65 -1.84 24.96
N PHE A 435 -8.30 -2.82 25.59
CA PHE A 435 -8.68 -2.72 27.01
C PHE A 435 -7.47 -2.71 27.94
N GLN A 436 -6.42 -3.47 27.64
CA GLN A 436 -5.15 -3.41 28.37
C GLN A 436 -4.55 -2.00 28.33
N CYS A 437 -4.51 -1.36 27.15
CA CYS A 437 -3.98 0.00 27.02
C CYS A 437 -4.87 1.05 27.69
N ARG A 438 -6.21 0.91 27.62
CA ARG A 438 -7.16 1.87 28.20
C ARG A 438 -7.16 1.86 29.73
N PHE A 439 -7.01 0.67 30.33
CA PHE A 439 -7.07 0.49 31.78
C PHE A 439 -5.71 0.27 32.43
N ALA A 440 -4.61 0.37 31.67
CA ALA A 440 -3.28 0.44 32.26
C ALA A 440 -3.21 1.65 33.21
N PRO A 441 -2.71 1.48 34.44
CA PRO A 441 -2.46 2.61 35.33
C PRO A 441 -1.56 3.61 34.60
N SER A 442 -1.93 4.90 34.61
CA SER A 442 -1.18 6.00 34.00
C SER A 442 0.23 6.11 34.61
N GLY A 443 1.16 5.26 34.19
CA GLY A 443 2.55 5.25 34.62
C GLY A 443 3.40 6.04 33.64
N VAL A 444 3.75 7.27 34.02
CA VAL A 444 4.82 8.12 33.46
C VAL A 444 4.50 8.78 32.10
N GLY A 445 4.09 10.06 32.17
CA GLY A 445 4.47 11.07 31.18
C GLY A 445 3.48 11.41 30.05
N ARG A 446 2.24 11.82 30.37
CA ARG A 446 1.57 12.81 29.51
C ARG A 446 2.25 14.15 29.74
N ASN A 447 3.22 14.48 28.88
CA ASN A 447 3.67 15.86 28.72
C ASN A 447 2.61 16.58 27.87
N ASP A 448 1.52 16.96 28.52
CA ASP A 448 0.64 18.00 27.99
C ASP A 448 1.35 19.34 28.25
N GLY A 449 2.17 19.76 27.28
CA GLY A 449 2.86 21.04 27.27
C GLY A 449 2.13 22.01 26.33
N ALA A 450 1.67 23.11 26.92
CA ALA A 450 0.91 24.22 26.36
C ALA A 450 1.49 24.85 25.08
#